data_AF-A0A8B7VYD3-F1
#
_entry.id   AF-A0A8B7VYD3-F1
#
_cell.length_a   1.000
_cell.length_b   1.000
_cell.length_c   1.000
_cell.angle_alpha   90.00
_cell.angle_beta   90.00
_cell.angle_gamma   90.00
#
_symmetry.space_group_name_H-M   'P 1'
#
loop_
_entity.id
_entity.type
_entity.pdbx_description
1 polymer ?
#
loop_
_entity_poly.entity_id
_entity_poly.type
_entity_poly.pdbx_seq_one_letter_code
_entity_poly.pdbx_strand_id
1 'polypeptide(L)'
;IDTQTWNRIFNIDSGNGSIFTSKVLDRETLLWHNITVIATEINNPKQSSRVPLYIKVLDVNDNAPEFAQFYETFVCEKAKADQLIQTLHAMDKDDPHSGHQFSFSLAPEAASGSNFTIQDNKDNTAGILTRKNGYNRHEMSTYLLPVVISDNDYPVQSSTGTVTVRVCTCDHHGNMQSCHAEALIHPTGLSTGALVAILLCIVILL
;
A
#
# COMPACT_ATOMS: atom_id res chain seq x y z
N ILE A 1 13.79 38.38 25.42
CA ILE A 1 13.09 37.95 24.18
C ILE A 1 13.86 36.73 23.73
N ASP A 2 13.38 35.54 24.11
CA ASP A 2 14.04 34.29 23.75
C ASP A 2 13.50 33.86 22.38
N THR A 3 14.38 33.94 21.39
CA THR A 3 14.16 33.55 19.99
C THR A 3 14.26 32.04 19.88
N GLN A 4 13.27 31.34 20.43
CA GLN A 4 13.05 29.92 20.20
C GLN A 4 11.80 29.77 19.33
N THR A 5 12.03 29.75 18.03
CA THR A 5 11.10 29.42 16.95
C THR A 5 10.62 27.97 17.09
N TRP A 6 9.75 27.72 18.05
CA TRP A 6 8.94 26.51 18.07
C TRP A 6 7.71 26.78 17.22
N ASN A 7 7.41 25.89 16.29
CA ASN A 7 6.24 25.91 15.43
C ASN A 7 4.96 26.17 16.24
N ARG A 8 4.55 27.44 16.35
CA ARG A 8 3.25 27.79 16.92
C ARG A 8 2.20 27.34 15.92
N ILE A 9 1.41 26.35 16.30
CA ILE A 9 0.30 25.81 15.49
C ILE A 9 -0.95 26.66 15.68
N PHE A 10 -1.15 27.19 16.89
CA PHE A 10 -2.28 28.04 17.26
C PHE A 10 -1.79 29.44 17.66
N ASN A 11 -2.52 30.46 17.21
CA ASN A 11 -2.36 31.84 17.62
C ASN A 11 -3.68 32.39 18.15
N ILE A 12 -3.59 33.47 18.91
CA ILE A 12 -4.74 34.13 19.53
C ILE A 12 -4.67 35.61 19.19
N ASP A 13 -5.75 36.17 18.67
CA ASP A 13 -5.91 37.60 18.47
C ASP A 13 -6.04 38.29 19.83
N SER A 14 -5.17 39.25 20.12
CA SER A 14 -5.13 39.92 21.42
C SER A 14 -6.25 40.96 21.63
N GLY A 15 -6.93 41.38 20.57
CA GLY A 15 -8.02 42.36 20.63
C GLY A 15 -9.38 41.72 20.88
N ASN A 16 -9.63 40.53 20.35
CA ASN A 16 -10.93 39.84 20.45
C ASN A 16 -10.86 38.41 21.03
N GLY A 17 -9.67 37.84 21.23
CA GLY A 17 -9.49 36.50 21.80
C GLY A 17 -9.72 35.35 20.83
N SER A 18 -9.93 35.61 19.54
CA SER A 18 -10.15 34.56 18.53
C SER A 18 -8.90 33.71 18.36
N ILE A 19 -9.09 32.40 18.37
CA ILE A 19 -8.03 31.41 18.16
C ILE A 19 -8.04 30.98 16.70
N PHE A 20 -6.88 30.99 16.06
CA PHE A 20 -6.72 30.58 14.66
C PHE A 20 -5.47 29.73 14.49
N THR A 21 -5.48 28.87 13.50
CA THR A 21 -4.34 28.03 13.16
C THR A 21 -3.37 28.79 12.26
N SER A 22 -2.07 28.60 12.46
CA SER A 22 -1.00 29.09 11.56
C SER A 22 -0.47 28.00 10.64
N LYS A 23 -0.99 26.78 10.78
CA LYS A 23 -0.64 25.60 9.98
C LYS A 23 -1.89 24.78 9.70
N VAL A 24 -1.84 23.99 8.63
CA VAL A 24 -2.82 22.93 8.39
C VAL A 24 -2.72 21.93 9.56
N LEU A 25 -3.88 21.58 10.12
CA LEU A 25 -4.00 20.52 11.10
C LEU A 25 -4.28 19.22 10.37
N ASP A 26 -3.73 18.13 10.90
CA ASP A 26 -3.83 16.81 10.32
C ASP A 26 -4.16 15.84 11.46
N ARG A 27 -5.29 15.13 11.33
CA ARG A 27 -5.83 14.28 12.40
C ARG A 27 -4.96 13.04 12.56
N GLU A 28 -4.48 12.51 11.44
CA GLU A 28 -3.62 11.34 11.32
C GLU A 28 -2.26 11.59 11.98
N THR A 29 -1.78 12.83 11.96
CA THR A 29 -0.57 13.24 12.69
C THR A 29 -0.85 13.44 14.19
N LEU A 30 -1.88 14.22 14.56
CA LEU A 30 -2.17 14.49 15.97
C LEU A 30 -3.65 14.86 16.21
N LEU A 31 -4.41 13.90 16.73
CA LEU A 31 -5.84 14.04 17.03
C LEU A 31 -6.18 15.12 18.09
N TRP A 32 -5.32 15.30 19.09
CA TRP A 32 -5.59 16.20 20.23
C TRP A 32 -4.43 17.15 20.49
N HIS A 33 -4.76 18.44 20.60
CA HIS A 33 -3.85 19.45 21.09
C HIS A 33 -4.28 19.95 22.47
N ASN A 34 -3.33 20.02 23.39
CA ASN A 34 -3.51 20.64 24.68
C ASN A 34 -2.66 21.91 24.75
N ILE A 35 -3.32 23.07 24.75
CA ILE A 35 -2.65 24.36 24.85
C ILE A 35 -3.10 25.09 26.11
N THR A 36 -2.29 26.00 26.63
CA THR A 36 -2.68 26.86 27.76
C THR A 36 -2.76 28.29 27.28
N VAL A 37 -3.95 28.87 27.38
CA VAL A 37 -4.17 30.30 27.12
C VAL A 37 -3.78 31.07 28.37
N ILE A 38 -3.01 32.14 28.19
CA ILE A 38 -2.58 33.03 29.26
C ILE A 38 -3.11 34.42 28.94
N ALA A 39 -3.95 34.96 29.81
CA ALA A 39 -4.35 36.35 29.77
C ALA A 39 -3.53 37.12 30.83
N THR A 40 -2.93 38.23 30.43
CA THR A 40 -2.07 39.05 31.29
C THR A 40 -2.51 40.50 31.21
N GLU A 41 -2.58 41.18 32.35
CA GLU A 41 -2.90 42.60 32.38
C GLU A 41 -1.80 43.43 31.71
N ILE A 42 -2.17 44.35 30.80
CA ILE A 42 -1.24 45.13 29.98
C ILE A 42 -0.24 45.92 30.85
N ASN A 43 -0.70 46.48 31.96
CA ASN A 43 0.11 47.33 32.83
C ASN A 43 0.72 46.58 34.03
N ASN A 44 0.39 45.30 34.22
CA ASN A 44 0.91 44.49 35.32
C ASN A 44 1.14 43.04 34.88
N PRO A 45 2.34 42.73 34.34
CA PRO A 45 2.67 41.38 33.89
C PRO A 45 2.60 40.29 34.98
N LYS A 46 2.60 40.68 36.27
CA LYS A 46 2.47 39.75 37.38
C LYS A 46 1.04 39.26 37.59
N GLN A 47 0.05 39.96 37.02
CA GLN A 47 -1.36 39.60 37.09
C GLN A 47 -1.75 38.85 35.82
N SER A 48 -1.76 37.52 35.90
CA SER A 48 -2.15 36.66 34.79
C SER A 48 -3.06 35.52 35.24
N SER A 49 -3.93 35.09 34.34
CA SER A 49 -4.77 33.90 34.49
C SER A 49 -4.44 32.89 33.39
N ARG A 50 -4.48 31.60 33.72
CA ARG A 50 -4.17 30.51 32.78
C ARG A 50 -5.36 29.58 32.67
N VAL A 51 -5.74 29.22 31.45
CA VAL A 51 -6.82 28.27 31.19
C VAL A 51 -6.32 27.20 30.20
N PRO A 52 -6.43 25.90 30.53
CA PRO A 52 -6.15 24.84 29.57
C PRO A 52 -7.27 24.79 28.51
N LEU A 53 -6.88 24.57 27.25
CA LEU A 53 -7.78 24.38 26.13
C LEU A 53 -7.42 23.07 25.42
N TYR A 54 -8.42 22.21 25.28
CA TYR A 54 -8.33 20.93 24.58
C TYR A 54 -8.99 21.08 23.21
N ILE A 55 -8.19 20.93 22.15
CA ILE A 55 -8.63 21.06 20.77
C ILE A 55 -8.62 19.67 20.14
N LYS A 56 -9.78 19.21 19.67
CA LYS A 56 -9.91 17.99 18.86
C LYS A 56 -9.79 18.36 17.38
N VAL A 57 -8.91 17.70 16.65
CA VAL A 57 -8.90 17.76 15.19
C VAL A 57 -9.98 16.82 14.66
N LEU A 58 -10.83 17.32 13.77
CA LEU A 58 -11.85 16.51 13.11
C LEU A 58 -11.25 15.85 11.86
N ASP A 59 -11.76 14.68 11.56
CA ASP A 59 -11.39 13.89 10.39
C ASP A 59 -11.87 14.54 9.10
N VAL A 60 -11.08 14.39 8.04
CA VAL A 60 -11.43 14.71 6.65
C VAL A 60 -10.93 13.55 5.80
N ASN A 61 -11.63 13.24 4.70
CA ASN A 61 -11.19 12.17 3.81
C ASN A 61 -9.98 12.67 2.99
N ASP A 62 -8.76 12.46 3.49
CA ASP A 62 -7.51 12.87 2.84
C ASP A 62 -6.45 11.76 2.74
N ASN A 63 -6.81 10.53 3.14
CA ASN A 63 -6.06 9.32 2.83
C ASN A 63 -6.84 8.41 1.87
N ALA A 64 -6.12 7.78 0.94
CA ALA A 64 -6.72 6.81 0.04
C ALA A 64 -6.61 5.41 0.65
N PRO A 65 -7.59 4.53 0.41
CA PRO A 65 -7.52 3.17 0.94
C PRO A 65 -6.42 2.39 0.24
N GLU A 66 -5.63 1.65 1.01
CA GLU A 66 -4.48 0.87 0.55
C GLU A 66 -4.60 -0.59 0.98
N PHE A 67 -3.84 -1.49 0.34
CA PHE A 67 -3.79 -2.87 0.82
C PHE A 67 -3.24 -2.94 2.24
N ALA A 68 -3.87 -3.75 3.08
CA ALA A 68 -3.43 -3.96 4.45
C ALA A 68 -2.04 -4.62 4.54
N GLN A 69 -1.60 -5.26 3.45
CA GLN A 69 -0.29 -5.92 3.34
C GLN A 69 0.09 -6.07 1.86
N PHE A 70 1.35 -6.43 1.62
CA PHE A 70 1.76 -6.90 0.30
C PHE A 70 1.13 -8.26 -0.02
N TYR A 71 0.65 -8.43 -1.25
CA TYR A 71 0.04 -9.66 -1.73
C TYR A 71 0.89 -10.33 -2.81
N GLU A 72 1.43 -11.48 -2.46
CA GLU A 72 1.98 -12.46 -3.39
C GLU A 72 1.25 -13.78 -3.15
N THR A 73 0.68 -14.34 -4.20
CA THR A 73 -0.08 -15.59 -4.16
C THR A 73 0.32 -16.49 -5.33
N PHE A 74 -0.22 -17.70 -5.35
CA PHE A 74 -0.02 -18.63 -6.45
C PHE A 74 -1.34 -19.10 -7.05
N VAL A 75 -1.28 -19.49 -8.32
CA VAL A 75 -2.34 -20.22 -9.01
C VAL A 75 -1.78 -21.55 -9.48
N CYS A 76 -2.54 -22.63 -9.29
CA CYS A 76 -2.13 -23.91 -9.83
C CYS A 76 -2.26 -23.93 -11.37
N GLU A 77 -1.29 -24.54 -12.06
CA GLU A 77 -1.37 -24.84 -13.51
C GLU A 77 -2.63 -25.60 -13.92
N LYS A 78 -3.22 -26.37 -12.99
CA LYS A 78 -4.46 -27.16 -13.17
C LYS A 78 -5.68 -26.48 -12.53
N ALA A 79 -5.57 -25.22 -12.12
CA ALA A 79 -6.69 -24.48 -11.53
C ALA A 79 -7.89 -24.46 -12.49
N LYS A 80 -9.08 -24.53 -11.92
CA LYS A 80 -10.34 -24.42 -12.66
C LYS A 80 -10.79 -22.96 -12.69
N ALA A 81 -11.69 -22.61 -13.60
CA ALA A 81 -12.38 -21.32 -13.60
C ALA A 81 -13.19 -21.14 -12.30
N ASP A 82 -13.37 -19.88 -11.90
CA ASP A 82 -14.08 -19.44 -10.70
C ASP A 82 -13.49 -19.98 -9.38
N GLN A 83 -12.20 -20.33 -9.39
CA GLN A 83 -11.48 -20.74 -8.18
C GLN A 83 -10.92 -19.50 -7.47
N LEU A 84 -11.28 -19.34 -6.19
CA LEU A 84 -10.69 -18.33 -5.30
C LEU A 84 -9.23 -18.69 -5.00
N ILE A 85 -8.30 -17.76 -5.26
CA ILE A 85 -6.85 -17.96 -5.01
C ILE A 85 -6.28 -17.03 -3.94
N GLN A 86 -6.94 -15.89 -3.68
CA GLN A 86 -6.51 -14.94 -2.66
C GLN A 86 -7.70 -14.11 -2.20
N THR A 87 -7.72 -13.76 -0.91
CA THR A 87 -8.58 -12.70 -0.37
C THR A 87 -7.72 -11.48 -0.04
N LEU A 88 -8.11 -10.34 -0.57
CA LEU A 88 -7.48 -9.04 -0.37
C LEU A 88 -8.21 -8.31 0.76
N HIS A 89 -7.46 -7.53 1.52
CA HIS A 89 -7.97 -6.64 2.57
C HIS A 89 -7.41 -5.25 2.32
N ALA A 90 -8.26 -4.23 2.46
CA ALA A 90 -7.83 -2.84 2.42
C ALA A 90 -8.00 -2.16 3.79
N MET A 91 -7.20 -1.13 4.01
CA MET A 91 -7.28 -0.23 5.15
C MET A 91 -7.14 1.21 4.71
N ASP A 92 -7.70 2.12 5.49
CA ASP A 92 -7.53 3.56 5.36
C ASP A 92 -7.02 4.11 6.70
N LYS A 93 -6.27 5.21 6.65
CA LYS A 93 -5.73 5.89 7.83
C LYS A 93 -6.71 6.88 8.44
N ASP A 94 -7.73 7.29 7.68
CA ASP A 94 -8.83 8.15 8.14
C ASP A 94 -9.59 7.50 9.32
N ASP A 95 -10.58 8.17 9.93
CA ASP A 95 -11.18 7.69 11.19
C ASP A 95 -11.79 6.28 11.06
N PRO A 96 -11.28 5.26 11.78
CA PRO A 96 -11.77 3.89 11.64
C PRO A 96 -13.24 3.70 12.07
N HIS A 97 -13.87 4.69 12.71
CA HIS A 97 -15.27 4.66 13.14
C HIS A 97 -16.24 5.29 12.13
N SER A 98 -15.73 5.97 11.09
CA SER A 98 -16.56 6.61 10.06
C SER A 98 -17.34 5.58 9.22
N GLY A 99 -16.91 4.32 9.22
CA GLY A 99 -17.53 3.24 8.45
C GLY A 99 -17.14 3.27 6.97
N HIS A 100 -15.93 3.75 6.65
CA HIS A 100 -15.39 3.74 5.29
C HIS A 100 -15.62 2.39 4.59
N GLN A 101 -16.26 2.46 3.42
CA GLN A 101 -16.53 1.29 2.57
C GLN A 101 -15.69 1.40 1.31
N PHE A 102 -14.86 0.39 1.08
CA PHE A 102 -13.98 0.31 -0.07
C PHE A 102 -14.59 -0.55 -1.16
N SER A 103 -14.28 -0.20 -2.41
CA SER A 103 -14.57 -0.97 -3.59
C SER A 103 -13.29 -1.42 -4.27
N PHE A 104 -13.34 -2.61 -4.89
CA PHE A 104 -12.19 -3.21 -5.55
C PHE A 104 -12.47 -3.49 -7.02
N SER A 105 -11.50 -3.19 -7.88
CA SER A 105 -11.58 -3.50 -9.31
C SER A 105 -10.20 -3.73 -9.91
N LEU A 106 -10.12 -4.42 -11.04
CA LEU A 106 -8.89 -4.39 -11.82
C LEU A 106 -8.74 -3.02 -12.47
N ALA A 107 -7.51 -2.50 -12.53
CA ALA A 107 -7.23 -1.29 -13.29
C ALA A 107 -7.69 -1.47 -14.75
N PRO A 108 -8.26 -0.43 -15.38
CA PRO A 108 -8.89 -0.53 -16.70
C PRO A 108 -7.99 -1.18 -17.78
N GLU A 109 -6.71 -0.86 -17.75
CA GLU A 109 -5.69 -1.39 -18.66
C GLU A 109 -5.42 -2.89 -18.49
N ALA A 110 -5.65 -3.44 -17.29
CA ALA A 110 -5.46 -4.84 -16.97
C ALA A 110 -6.76 -5.65 -17.03
N ALA A 111 -7.93 -5.00 -16.99
CA ALA A 111 -9.22 -5.67 -16.96
C ALA A 111 -9.54 -6.43 -18.26
N SER A 112 -9.20 -5.86 -19.41
CA SER A 112 -9.47 -6.47 -20.72
C SER A 112 -8.58 -7.70 -20.94
N GLY A 113 -9.18 -8.88 -21.12
CA GLY A 113 -8.45 -10.11 -21.36
C GLY A 113 -7.73 -10.70 -20.13
N SER A 114 -7.96 -10.16 -18.92
CA SER A 114 -7.37 -10.72 -17.70
C SER A 114 -7.72 -12.20 -17.51
N ASN A 115 -6.74 -12.98 -17.04
CA ASN A 115 -6.93 -14.37 -16.60
C ASN A 115 -7.55 -14.47 -15.21
N PHE A 116 -7.79 -13.34 -14.55
CA PHE A 116 -8.35 -13.25 -13.19
C PHE A 116 -9.48 -12.23 -13.13
N THR A 117 -10.33 -12.38 -12.14
CA THR A 117 -11.44 -11.48 -11.83
C THR A 117 -11.33 -11.03 -10.38
N ILE A 118 -11.76 -9.81 -10.09
CA ILE A 118 -11.90 -9.30 -8.73
C ILE A 118 -13.37 -9.40 -8.35
N GLN A 119 -13.66 -10.12 -7.28
CA GLN A 119 -14.96 -10.19 -6.65
C GLN A 119 -14.95 -9.34 -5.39
N ASP A 120 -15.63 -8.21 -5.43
CA ASP A 120 -15.83 -7.36 -4.26
C ASP A 120 -16.83 -8.00 -3.29
N ASN A 121 -16.41 -8.24 -2.05
CA ASN A 121 -17.23 -8.87 -1.02
C ASN A 121 -18.09 -7.87 -0.24
N LYS A 122 -17.91 -6.56 -0.48
CA LYS A 122 -18.62 -5.45 0.18
C LYS A 122 -18.40 -5.34 1.69
N ASP A 123 -17.30 -5.91 2.19
CA ASP A 123 -16.88 -5.91 3.58
C ASP A 123 -15.41 -5.46 3.74
N ASN A 124 -14.96 -4.57 2.84
CA ASN A 124 -13.56 -4.12 2.72
C ASN A 124 -12.58 -5.25 2.36
N THR A 125 -13.11 -6.37 1.86
CA THR A 125 -12.33 -7.46 1.28
C THR A 125 -12.75 -7.75 -0.17
N ALA A 126 -11.85 -8.37 -0.91
CA ALA A 126 -12.15 -8.83 -2.26
C ALA A 126 -11.46 -10.17 -2.57
N GLY A 127 -12.16 -11.05 -3.27
CA GLY A 127 -11.59 -12.29 -3.79
C GLY A 127 -10.91 -12.08 -5.14
N ILE A 128 -9.75 -12.72 -5.34
CA ILE A 128 -9.18 -12.94 -6.67
C ILE A 128 -9.61 -14.33 -7.14
N LEU A 129 -10.33 -14.38 -8.25
CA LEU A 129 -10.79 -15.62 -8.87
C LEU A 129 -10.13 -15.84 -10.22
N THR A 130 -9.88 -17.10 -10.56
CA THR A 130 -9.45 -17.51 -11.90
C THR A 130 -10.60 -17.35 -12.90
N ARG A 131 -10.31 -16.84 -14.11
CA ARG A 131 -11.32 -16.70 -15.18
C ARG A 131 -11.39 -17.89 -16.13
N LYS A 132 -10.35 -18.71 -16.14
CA LYS A 132 -10.20 -19.84 -17.07
C LYS A 132 -9.67 -21.08 -16.36
N ASN A 133 -9.81 -22.21 -17.05
CA ASN A 133 -9.16 -23.45 -16.68
C ASN A 133 -7.73 -23.46 -17.19
N GLY A 134 -6.81 -23.89 -16.33
CA GLY A 134 -5.44 -24.17 -16.71
C GLY A 134 -4.56 -22.93 -16.92
N TYR A 135 -3.33 -23.01 -16.45
CA TYR A 135 -2.32 -21.98 -16.57
C TYR A 135 -1.02 -22.62 -17.04
N ASN A 136 -0.43 -22.10 -18.13
CA ASN A 136 0.83 -22.62 -18.65
C ASN A 136 1.99 -21.77 -18.12
N ARG A 137 2.75 -22.37 -17.21
CA ARG A 137 3.87 -21.74 -16.54
C ARG A 137 5.07 -21.46 -17.44
N HIS A 138 5.26 -22.23 -18.51
CA HIS A 138 6.32 -22.02 -19.50
C HIS A 138 6.00 -20.84 -20.43
N GLU A 139 4.70 -20.54 -20.62
CA GLU A 139 4.24 -19.39 -21.37
C GLU A 139 4.24 -18.13 -20.50
N MET A 140 3.67 -18.23 -19.30
CA MET A 140 3.60 -17.13 -18.35
C MET A 140 3.64 -17.67 -16.91
N SER A 141 4.75 -17.39 -16.22
CA SER A 141 4.98 -17.89 -14.85
C SER A 141 4.54 -16.91 -13.77
N THR A 142 4.35 -15.63 -14.11
CA THR A 142 3.99 -14.57 -13.17
C THR A 142 3.01 -13.60 -13.83
N TYR A 143 1.95 -13.25 -13.12
CA TYR A 143 1.01 -12.20 -13.47
C TYR A 143 1.09 -11.07 -12.44
N LEU A 144 1.07 -9.83 -12.93
CA LEU A 144 0.95 -8.63 -12.09
C LEU A 144 -0.46 -8.08 -12.28
N LEU A 145 -1.23 -8.05 -11.19
CA LEU A 145 -2.62 -7.60 -11.19
C LEU A 145 -2.69 -6.24 -10.48
N PRO A 146 -2.75 -5.12 -11.22
CA PRO A 146 -3.05 -3.83 -10.63
C PRO A 146 -4.53 -3.80 -10.23
N VAL A 147 -4.77 -3.69 -8.93
CA VAL A 147 -6.10 -3.61 -8.32
C VAL A 147 -6.28 -2.18 -7.81
N VAL A 148 -7.32 -1.52 -8.32
CA VAL A 148 -7.76 -0.22 -7.84
C VAL A 148 -8.66 -0.44 -6.62
N ILE A 149 -8.35 0.27 -5.54
CA ILE A 149 -9.12 0.33 -4.31
C ILE A 149 -9.63 1.76 -4.21
N SER A 150 -10.94 1.95 -4.04
CA SER A 150 -11.55 3.28 -3.94
C SER A 150 -12.47 3.33 -2.75
N ASP A 151 -12.43 4.41 -1.98
CA ASP A 151 -13.46 4.71 -0.99
C ASP A 151 -14.76 5.17 -1.68
N ASN A 152 -15.79 5.45 -0.88
CA ASN A 152 -17.04 6.06 -1.33
C ASN A 152 -17.28 7.42 -0.63
N ASP A 153 -16.24 8.03 -0.10
CA ASP A 153 -16.31 9.24 0.71
C ASP A 153 -16.06 10.49 -0.14
N TYR A 154 -16.10 11.69 0.48
CA TYR A 154 -15.89 12.95 -0.26
C TYR A 154 -14.71 13.76 0.30
N PRO A 155 -13.74 14.15 -0.56
CA PRO A 155 -13.60 13.76 -1.96
C PRO A 155 -13.30 12.26 -2.09
N VAL A 156 -13.75 11.60 -3.16
CA VAL A 156 -13.45 10.18 -3.38
C VAL A 156 -11.95 10.02 -3.57
N GLN A 157 -11.34 9.09 -2.85
CA GLN A 157 -9.94 8.73 -3.02
C GLN A 157 -9.75 7.29 -3.44
N SER A 158 -8.67 7.05 -4.16
CA SER A 158 -8.34 5.74 -4.69
C SER A 158 -6.84 5.52 -4.75
N SER A 159 -6.42 4.28 -4.52
CA SER A 159 -5.04 3.83 -4.75
C SER A 159 -5.02 2.60 -5.67
N THR A 160 -3.85 2.32 -6.25
CA THR A 160 -3.64 1.09 -7.03
C THR A 160 -2.54 0.26 -6.38
N GLY A 161 -2.92 -0.89 -5.83
CA GLY A 161 -1.99 -1.90 -5.36
C GLY A 161 -1.75 -2.96 -6.43
N THR A 162 -0.54 -3.54 -6.49
CA THR A 162 -0.24 -4.64 -7.42
C THR A 162 -0.14 -5.97 -6.69
N VAL A 163 -0.96 -6.94 -7.10
CA VAL A 163 -0.89 -8.32 -6.60
C VAL A 163 -0.04 -9.17 -7.54
N THR A 164 0.93 -9.89 -6.98
CA THR A 164 1.76 -10.83 -7.75
C THR A 164 1.15 -12.22 -7.68
N VAL A 165 0.81 -12.82 -8.83
CA VAL A 165 0.31 -14.19 -8.92
C VAL A 165 1.32 -15.07 -9.65
N ARG A 166 1.88 -16.07 -8.97
CA ARG A 166 2.80 -17.04 -9.58
C ARG A 166 2.07 -18.29 -10.05
N VAL A 167 2.40 -18.78 -11.23
CA VAL A 167 1.92 -20.08 -11.71
C VAL A 167 2.81 -21.19 -11.17
N CYS A 168 2.21 -22.13 -10.46
CA CYS A 168 2.92 -23.20 -9.77
C CYS A 168 2.30 -24.57 -10.07
N THR A 169 3.12 -25.61 -9.98
CA THR A 169 2.62 -27.00 -10.04
C THR A 169 1.84 -27.31 -8.76
N CYS A 170 0.83 -28.18 -8.87
CA CYS A 170 0.06 -28.63 -7.70
C CYS A 170 -0.30 -30.12 -7.75
N ASP A 171 -0.64 -30.67 -6.58
CA ASP A 171 -1.13 -32.03 -6.42
C ASP A 171 -2.61 -32.18 -6.85
N HIS A 172 -3.18 -33.37 -6.69
CA HIS A 172 -4.59 -33.64 -7.03
C HIS A 172 -5.61 -32.94 -6.12
N HIS A 173 -5.18 -32.44 -4.96
CA HIS A 173 -6.01 -31.68 -4.01
C HIS A 173 -5.90 -30.16 -4.24
N GLY A 174 -5.06 -29.72 -5.17
CA GLY A 174 -4.83 -28.30 -5.46
C GLY A 174 -3.75 -27.65 -4.60
N ASN A 175 -3.01 -28.42 -3.79
CA ASN A 175 -1.94 -27.89 -2.95
C ASN A 175 -0.69 -27.61 -3.78
N MET A 176 -0.08 -26.44 -3.57
CA MET A 176 1.15 -26.02 -4.22
C MET A 176 2.29 -27.03 -3.99
N GLN A 177 3.01 -27.34 -5.07
CA GLN A 177 4.19 -28.21 -5.03
C GLN A 177 5.46 -27.42 -5.37
N SER A 178 5.53 -26.74 -6.52
CA SER A 178 6.70 -25.96 -6.92
C SER A 178 6.35 -24.73 -7.75
N CYS A 179 6.96 -23.61 -7.41
CA CYS A 179 6.88 -22.35 -8.14
C CYS A 179 8.18 -21.98 -8.87
N HIS A 180 9.26 -22.77 -8.72
CA HIS A 180 10.55 -22.49 -9.33
C HIS A 180 10.54 -22.77 -10.82
N ALA A 181 10.87 -21.78 -11.66
CA ALA A 181 11.01 -22.05 -13.09
C ALA A 181 12.13 -23.08 -13.18
N GLU A 182 11.87 -24.22 -13.81
CA GLU A 182 12.99 -25.07 -14.16
C GLU A 182 13.91 -24.18 -14.98
N ALA A 183 15.06 -23.82 -14.41
CA ALA A 183 16.10 -23.20 -15.19
C ALA A 183 16.31 -24.18 -16.34
N LEU A 184 16.10 -23.72 -17.57
CA LEU A 184 16.62 -24.44 -18.73
C LEU A 184 18.14 -24.46 -18.52
N ILE A 185 18.64 -25.48 -17.84
CA ILE A 185 20.05 -25.81 -17.85
C ILE A 185 20.28 -26.30 -19.27
N HIS A 186 20.54 -25.36 -20.18
CA HIS A 186 21.20 -25.70 -21.42
C HIS A 186 22.48 -26.43 -21.00
N PRO A 187 22.70 -27.69 -21.41
CA PRO A 187 24.04 -28.24 -21.34
C PRO A 187 24.83 -27.45 -22.37
N THR A 188 25.40 -26.30 -21.98
CA THR A 188 26.57 -25.80 -22.67
C THR A 188 27.63 -26.85 -22.42
N GLY A 189 27.64 -27.86 -23.30
CA GLY A 189 28.80 -28.70 -23.52
C GLY A 189 29.95 -27.74 -23.69
N LEU A 190 30.83 -27.74 -22.69
CA LEU A 190 32.09 -27.05 -22.74
C LEU A 190 32.84 -27.67 -23.92
N SER A 191 32.72 -27.04 -25.09
CA SER A 191 33.45 -27.45 -26.28
C SER A 191 34.91 -27.50 -25.88
N THR A 192 35.52 -28.67 -26.05
CA THR A 192 36.92 -28.97 -25.74
C THR A 192 37.91 -27.98 -26.38
N GLY A 193 37.47 -27.13 -27.32
CA GLY A 193 38.25 -26.01 -27.86
C GLY A 193 38.41 -24.80 -26.92
N ALA A 194 37.53 -24.60 -25.93
CA ALA A 194 37.61 -23.45 -25.02
C ALA A 194 38.68 -23.60 -23.92
N LEU A 195 38.99 -24.84 -23.53
CA LEU A 195 40.04 -25.13 -22.53
C LEU A 195 41.46 -24.96 -23.07
N VAL A 196 41.67 -25.12 -24.39
CA VAL A 196 42.99 -24.95 -25.01
C VAL A 196 43.36 -23.47 -25.15
N ALA A 197 42.39 -22.57 -25.30
CA ALA A 197 42.65 -21.13 -25.40
C ALA A 197 43.15 -20.52 -24.06
N ILE A 198 42.65 -21.02 -22.91
CA ILE A 198 43.00 -20.46 -21.59
C ILE A 198 44.41 -20.88 -21.15
N LEU A 199 44.90 -22.05 -21.58
CA LEU A 199 46.26 -22.51 -21.26
C LEU A 199 47.36 -21.86 -22.13
N LEU A 200 47.04 -21.39 -23.35
CA LEU A 200 48.02 -20.69 -24.20
C LEU A 200 48.20 -19.21 -23.83
N CYS A 201 47.22 -18.55 -23.20
CA CYS A 201 47.35 -17.16 -22.77
C CYS A 201 48.27 -16.98 -21.53
N ILE A 202 48.45 -18.00 -20.69
CA ILE A 202 49.29 -17.89 -19.48
C ILE A 202 50.79 -18.06 -19.79
N VAL A 203 51.16 -18.78 -20.87
CA VAL A 203 52.57 -19.01 -21.23
C VAL A 203 53.19 -17.86 -22.04
N ILE A 204 52.39 -16.93 -22.57
CA ILE A 204 52.90 -15.76 -23.31
C ILE A 204 53.07 -14.52 -22.40
N LEU A 205 52.56 -14.56 -21.16
CA LEU A 205 52.64 -13.47 -20.18
C LEU A 205 53.58 -13.75 -18.99
N LEU A 206 54.43 -14.77 -19.08
CA LEU A 206 55.56 -15.03 -18.16
C LEU A 206 56.87 -15.11 -18.94
#